data_AF-C1D2S5-F1
#
_entry.id   AF-C1D2S5-F1
#
_cell.length_a   1.000
_cell.length_b   1.000
_cell.length_c   1.000
_cell.angle_alpha   90.00
_cell.angle_beta   90.00
_cell.angle_gamma   90.00
#
_symmetry.space_group_name_H-M   'P 1'
#
loop_
_entity.id
_entity.type
_entity.pdbx_description
1 polymer ?
#
loop_
_entity_poly.entity_id
_entity_poly.type
_entity_poly.pdbx_seq_one_letter_code
_entity_poly.pdbx_strand_id
1 'polypeptide(L)'
;MSVVVSRAPWIVGRTVRLEHAAEDFLNEVTRQQPWHRARFEALLEDLDDFLGGAAPLSALTDERSAAWQGGLDAEDRETASLMLREFTAYLLDWHWVS
;
A
#
# COMPACT_ATOMS: atom_id res chain seq x y z
N MET A 1 -25.17 0.77 21.78
CA MET A 1 -24.34 -0.33 21.26
C MET A 1 -22.99 0.26 20.95
N SER A 2 -21.90 -0.31 21.48
CA SER A 2 -20.54 0.15 21.15
C SER A 2 -20.00 -0.71 20.01
N VAL A 3 -19.64 -0.09 18.89
CA VAL A 3 -18.88 -0.77 17.84
C VAL A 3 -17.46 -0.95 18.37
N VAL A 4 -17.02 -2.20 18.53
CA VAL A 4 -15.61 -2.50 18.79
C VAL A 4 -14.88 -2.37 17.46
N VAL A 5 -14.26 -1.21 17.23
CA VAL A 5 -13.36 -1.00 16.09
C VAL A 5 -12.11 -1.84 16.33
N SER A 6 -12.04 -2.99 15.67
CA SER A 6 -10.91 -3.92 15.75
C SER A 6 -9.68 -3.36 15.06
N ARG A 7 -8.95 -2.45 15.72
CA ARG A 7 -7.58 -2.10 15.33
C ARG A 7 -6.71 -3.36 15.30
N ALA A 8 -5.91 -3.52 14.24
CA ALA A 8 -4.95 -4.61 14.10
C ALA A 8 -4.04 -4.72 15.35
N PRO A 9 -4.15 -5.78 16.17
CA PRO A 9 -3.65 -5.76 17.55
C PRO A 9 -2.12 -5.87 17.70
N TRP A 10 -1.38 -6.05 16.60
CA TRP A 10 0.08 -6.13 16.57
C TRP A 10 0.79 -4.76 16.56
N ILE A 11 0.07 -3.65 16.35
CA ILE A 11 0.66 -2.30 16.26
C ILE A 11 0.44 -1.55 17.58
N VAL A 12 1.32 -1.79 18.55
CA VAL A 12 1.37 -1.04 19.82
C VAL A 12 2.75 -0.42 19.99
N GLY A 13 2.84 0.90 19.81
CA GLY A 13 4.06 1.68 20.11
C GLY A 13 5.15 1.69 19.04
N ARG A 14 4.89 1.22 17.82
CA ARG A 14 5.78 1.35 16.65
C ARG A 14 5.04 2.00 15.48
N THR A 15 5.77 2.79 14.69
CA THR A 15 5.26 3.34 13.42
C THR A 15 4.97 2.20 12.45
N VAL A 16 3.79 2.21 11.84
CA VAL A 16 3.46 1.29 10.73
C VAL A 16 4.37 1.61 9.55
N ARG A 17 4.87 0.58 8.88
CA ARG A 17 5.65 0.70 7.64
C ARG A 17 4.81 0.28 6.44
N LEU A 18 5.16 0.80 5.26
CA LEU A 18 4.53 0.42 4.01
C LEU A 18 4.68 -1.08 3.76
N GLU A 19 5.88 -1.64 3.95
CA GLU A 19 6.20 -3.08 3.78
C GLU A 19 5.16 -4.02 4.46
N HIS A 20 4.76 -3.73 5.71
CA HIS A 20 3.85 -4.58 6.47
C HIS A 20 2.41 -4.57 5.92
N ALA A 21 1.97 -3.43 5.40
CA ALA A 21 0.63 -3.30 4.81
C ALA A 21 0.61 -3.80 3.37
N ALA A 22 1.72 -3.61 2.64
CA ALA A 22 1.93 -4.16 1.31
C ALA A 22 1.94 -5.69 1.30
N GLU A 23 2.59 -6.34 2.29
CA GLU A 23 2.60 -7.80 2.40
C GLU A 23 1.18 -8.38 2.53
N ASP A 24 0.36 -7.85 3.43
CA ASP A 24 -1.01 -8.36 3.66
C ASP A 24 -1.97 -8.00 2.50
N PHE A 25 -1.80 -6.81 1.90
CA PHE A 25 -2.47 -6.45 0.64
C PHE A 25 -2.12 -7.40 -0.49
N LEU A 26 -0.84 -7.72 -0.71
CA LEU A 26 -0.39 -8.65 -1.75
C LEU A 26 -0.90 -10.07 -1.50
N ASN A 27 -1.03 -10.48 -0.23
CA ASN A 27 -1.65 -11.74 0.14
C ASN A 27 -3.15 -11.79 -0.22
N GLU A 28 -3.89 -10.69 -0.06
CA GLU A 28 -5.30 -10.61 -0.50
C GLU A 28 -5.43 -10.51 -2.03
N VAL A 29 -4.59 -9.71 -2.69
CA VAL A 29 -4.48 -9.68 -4.17
C VAL A 29 -4.17 -11.07 -4.74
N THR A 30 -3.34 -11.86 -4.07
CA THR A 30 -3.04 -13.25 -4.48
C THR A 30 -4.27 -14.17 -4.40
N ARG A 31 -5.21 -13.92 -3.47
CA ARG A 31 -6.45 -14.70 -3.32
C ARG A 31 -7.48 -14.33 -4.39
N GLN A 32 -7.61 -13.04 -4.74
CA GLN A 32 -8.65 -12.54 -5.63
C GLN A 32 -8.21 -12.40 -7.09
N GLN A 33 -6.99 -11.89 -7.32
CA GLN A 33 -6.48 -11.44 -8.62
C GLN A 33 -4.99 -11.82 -8.79
N PRO A 34 -4.61 -13.11 -8.73
CA PRO A 34 -3.21 -13.54 -8.67
C PRO A 34 -2.35 -13.10 -9.86
N TRP A 35 -2.95 -12.79 -11.00
CA TRP A 35 -2.24 -12.25 -12.18
C TRP A 35 -1.67 -10.84 -11.96
N HIS A 36 -2.19 -10.06 -11.01
CA HIS A 36 -1.64 -8.74 -10.68
C HIS A 36 -0.48 -8.79 -9.67
N ARG A 37 -0.38 -9.85 -8.83
CA ARG A 37 0.52 -9.89 -7.67
C ARG A 37 1.94 -9.44 -8.02
N ALA A 38 2.61 -10.12 -8.95
CA ALA A 38 4.03 -9.92 -9.22
C ALA A 38 4.40 -8.49 -9.70
N ARG A 39 3.48 -7.77 -10.36
CA ARG A 39 3.73 -6.38 -10.77
C ARG A 39 3.28 -5.36 -9.75
N PHE A 40 2.25 -5.65 -8.94
CA PHE A 40 1.95 -4.84 -7.76
C PHE A 40 3.07 -4.94 -6.72
N GLU A 41 3.66 -6.13 -6.55
CA GLU A 41 4.80 -6.41 -5.67
C GLU A 41 6.02 -5.57 -6.06
N ALA A 42 6.48 -5.66 -7.31
CA ALA A 42 7.56 -4.83 -7.83
C ALA A 42 7.28 -3.31 -7.77
N LEU A 43 6.02 -2.88 -7.96
CA LEU A 43 5.65 -1.46 -7.87
C LEU A 43 5.52 -0.96 -6.42
N LEU A 44 5.26 -1.85 -5.45
CA LEU A 44 5.26 -1.51 -4.02
C LEU A 44 6.69 -1.46 -3.45
N GLU A 45 7.59 -2.31 -3.95
CA GLU A 45 9.03 -2.24 -3.65
C GLU A 45 9.65 -0.92 -4.16
N ASP A 46 9.44 -0.58 -5.44
CA ASP A 46 9.93 0.68 -6.05
C ASP A 46 9.34 1.94 -5.36
N LEU A 47 8.08 1.87 -4.93
CA LEU A 47 7.44 2.93 -4.14
C LEU A 47 8.03 3.06 -2.72
N ASP A 48 8.37 1.96 -2.04
CA ASP A 48 8.99 2.02 -0.72
C ASP A 48 10.42 2.60 -0.80
N ASP A 49 11.20 2.18 -1.79
CA ASP A 49 12.53 2.73 -2.08
C ASP A 49 12.46 4.23 -2.43
N PHE A 50 11.52 4.65 -3.29
CA PHE A 50 11.26 6.07 -3.57
C PHE A 50 10.84 6.87 -2.30
N LEU A 51 10.08 6.25 -1.40
CA LEU A 51 9.67 6.90 -0.16
C LEU A 51 10.81 7.00 0.87
N GLY A 52 11.80 6.10 0.80
CA GLY A 52 13.08 6.18 1.51
C GLY A 52 13.67 4.83 1.99
N GLY A 53 13.04 3.71 1.67
CA GLY A 53 13.39 2.36 2.13
C GLY A 53 12.89 2.06 3.55
N ALA A 54 12.13 0.97 3.69
CA ALA A 54 11.37 0.60 4.89
C ALA A 54 10.51 1.76 5.42
N ALA A 55 9.82 2.47 4.51
CA ALA A 55 9.20 3.76 4.75
C ALA A 55 8.02 3.64 5.74
N PRO A 56 7.79 4.66 6.60
CA PRO A 56 6.58 4.69 7.42
C PRO A 56 5.36 4.84 6.51
N LEU A 57 4.26 4.14 6.80
CA LEU A 57 3.04 4.18 5.98
C LEU A 57 2.48 5.62 5.84
N SER A 58 2.71 6.48 6.84
CA SER A 58 2.37 7.91 6.79
C SER A 58 3.21 8.75 5.82
N ALA A 59 4.21 8.17 5.14
CA ALA A 59 4.92 8.81 4.02
C ALA A 59 4.19 8.63 2.69
N LEU A 60 3.24 7.69 2.60
CA LEU A 60 2.36 7.52 1.45
C LEU A 60 1.29 8.62 1.46
N THR A 61 1.58 9.71 0.75
CA THR A 61 0.65 10.83 0.54
C THR A 61 0.32 10.98 -0.93
N ASP A 62 -0.80 11.61 -1.27
CA ASP A 62 -1.20 11.88 -2.66
C ASP A 62 -0.09 12.61 -3.45
N GLU A 63 0.57 13.59 -2.81
CA GLU A 63 1.67 14.36 -3.38
C GLU A 63 2.89 13.47 -3.71
N ARG A 64 3.32 12.62 -2.77
CA ARG A 64 4.48 11.74 -3.00
C ARG A 64 4.14 10.60 -3.96
N SER A 65 2.91 10.08 -3.92
CA SER A 65 2.41 9.08 -4.88
C SER A 65 2.37 9.63 -6.30
N ALA A 66 1.87 10.86 -6.50
CA ALA A 66 1.85 11.52 -7.80
C ALA A 66 3.26 11.86 -8.30
N ALA A 67 4.18 12.26 -7.40
CA ALA A 67 5.58 12.50 -7.74
C ALA A 67 6.29 11.21 -8.21
N TRP A 68 6.06 10.09 -7.51
CA TRP A 68 6.53 8.76 -7.90
C TRP A 68 5.99 8.33 -9.28
N GLN A 69 4.66 8.39 -9.48
CA GLN A 69 4.03 8.10 -10.76
C GLN A 69 4.53 8.98 -11.91
N GLY A 70 4.99 10.21 -11.62
CA GLY A 70 5.63 11.09 -12.59
C GLY A 70 6.96 10.56 -13.14
N GLY A 71 7.68 9.74 -12.37
CA GLY A 71 8.94 9.09 -12.77
C GLY A 71 8.78 7.79 -13.57
N LEU A 72 7.64 7.09 -13.41
CA LEU A 72 7.33 5.85 -14.13
C LEU A 72 7.15 6.07 -15.65
N ASP A 73 7.29 5.01 -16.44
CA ASP A 73 6.91 5.03 -17.85
C ASP A 73 5.36 4.97 -18.04
N ALA A 74 4.90 4.89 -19.29
CA ALA A 74 3.48 4.92 -19.60
C ALA A 74 2.71 3.62 -19.26
N GLU A 75 3.36 2.47 -19.34
CA GLU A 75 2.77 1.15 -19.07
C GLU A 75 2.71 0.90 -17.55
N ASP A 76 3.78 1.28 -16.86
CA ASP A 76 3.86 1.20 -15.41
C ASP A 76 2.94 2.20 -14.72
N ARG A 77 2.76 3.41 -15.25
CA ARG A 77 1.87 4.43 -14.65
C ARG A 77 0.39 4.02 -14.63
N GLU A 78 -0.10 3.29 -15.63
CA GLU A 78 -1.47 2.76 -15.60
C GLU A 78 -1.60 1.67 -14.53
N THR A 79 -0.66 0.72 -14.50
CA THR A 79 -0.64 -0.37 -13.51
C THR A 79 -0.47 0.16 -12.08
N ALA A 80 0.36 1.18 -11.88
CA ALA A 80 0.57 1.88 -10.61
C ALA A 80 -0.68 2.66 -10.17
N SER A 81 -1.44 3.25 -11.11
CA SER A 81 -2.69 3.94 -10.81
C SER A 81 -3.77 2.97 -10.33
N LEU A 82 -3.83 1.76 -10.92
CA LEU A 82 -4.66 0.68 -10.42
C LEU A 82 -4.19 0.22 -9.03
N MET A 83 -2.90 -0.12 -8.89
CA MET A 83 -2.31 -0.61 -7.63
C MET A 83 -2.57 0.34 -6.46
N LEU A 84 -2.29 1.64 -6.62
CA LEU A 84 -2.51 2.65 -5.58
C LEU A 84 -3.99 2.78 -5.20
N ARG A 85 -4.92 2.66 -6.16
CA ARG A 85 -6.36 2.71 -5.90
C ARG A 85 -6.82 1.52 -5.06
N GLU A 86 -6.45 0.31 -5.46
CA GLU A 86 -6.82 -0.91 -4.73
C GLU A 86 -6.16 -0.95 -3.34
N PHE A 87 -4.89 -0.53 -3.24
CA PHE A 87 -4.17 -0.46 -1.97
C PHE A 87 -4.78 0.58 -1.03
N THR A 88 -5.12 1.78 -1.52
CA THR A 88 -5.78 2.82 -0.71
C THR A 88 -7.15 2.36 -0.19
N ALA A 89 -7.94 1.67 -1.02
CA ALA A 89 -9.20 1.07 -0.58
C ALA A 89 -8.97 0.03 0.53
N TYR A 90 -8.02 -0.90 0.33
CA TYR A 90 -7.64 -1.90 1.34
C TYR A 90 -7.17 -1.25 2.66
N LEU A 91 -6.33 -0.21 2.61
CA LEU A 91 -5.83 0.49 3.79
C LEU A 91 -6.95 1.13 4.63
N LEU A 92 -8.02 1.62 3.98
CA LEU A 92 -9.19 2.21 4.62
C LEU A 92 -10.13 1.13 5.21
N ASP A 93 -10.50 0.13 4.39
CA ASP A 93 -11.43 -0.95 4.76
C ASP A 93 -10.89 -1.81 5.92
N TRP A 94 -9.57 -2.00 5.99
CA TRP A 94 -8.89 -2.77 7.05
C TRP A 94 -8.33 -1.90 8.19
N HIS A 95 -8.62 -0.58 8.17
CA HIS A 95 -8.23 0.39 9.20
C HIS A 95 -6.72 0.45 9.50
N TRP A 96 -5.89 0.30 8.46
CA TRP A 96 -4.45 0.59 8.53
C TRP A 96 -4.18 2.11 8.65
N VAL A 97 -5.06 2.92 8.06
CA VAL A 97 -5.15 4.37 8.23
C VAL A 97 -6.52 4.76 8.82
N SER A 98 -6.65 5.98 9.33
CA SER A 98 -7.82 6.45 10.10
C SER A 98 -8.13 7.92 9.90
#